data_AF-A0A0F8YN62-F1
#
_entry.id   AF-A0A0F8YN62-F1
#
_cell.length_a   1.000
_cell.length_b   1.000
_cell.length_c   1.000
_cell.angle_alpha   90.00
_cell.angle_beta   90.00
_cell.angle_gamma   90.00
#
_symmetry.space_group_name_H-M   'P 1'
#
loop_
_entity.id
_entity.type
_entity.pdbx_description
1 polymer ?
#
loop_
_entity_poly.entity_id
_entity_poly.type
_entity_poly.pdbx_seq_one_letter_code
_entity_poly.pdbx_strand_id
1 'polypeptide(L)'
;MQFRKILRHKPYLFIYTLDEILAHEAVHSIRVAFDEPKTEEIFSYMTATNVFRKVLGPIIRSEKEVFLFFGLMGGYFTSQISWVLSNLKLFSYVSMLFGFFVLSLITFGLIRLFFVRRKVKKTSKKLFKIFKCKKKSRAVLFRLTDKEIFEFSKMKKDKIKDFIFESKEKSLRLRLIYLSYFKNINM
;
A
#
# COMPACT_ATOMS: atom_id res chain seq x y z
N MET A 1 5.73 -23.17 -3.27
CA MET A 1 6.13 -23.77 -1.97
C MET A 1 7.65 -23.95 -1.78
N GLN A 2 8.53 -23.24 -2.52
CA GLN A 2 9.99 -23.34 -2.36
C GLN A 2 10.51 -22.64 -1.08
N PHE A 3 9.90 -21.52 -0.68
CA PHE A 3 10.27 -20.77 0.54
C PHE A 3 10.11 -21.55 1.85
N ARG A 4 9.18 -22.52 1.91
CA ARG A 4 8.88 -23.27 3.13
C ARG A 4 10.02 -24.19 3.57
N LYS A 5 10.86 -24.66 2.63
CA LYS A 5 12.02 -25.50 2.95
C LYS A 5 13.21 -24.67 3.46
N ILE A 6 13.38 -23.43 2.97
CA ILE A 6 14.51 -22.56 3.28
C ILE A 6 14.28 -21.74 4.56
N LEU A 7 13.03 -21.33 4.83
CA LEU A 7 12.68 -20.41 5.92
C LEU A 7 12.09 -21.07 7.17
N ARG A 8 12.16 -22.40 7.25
CA ARG A 8 11.53 -23.20 8.31
C ARG A 8 12.11 -22.96 9.71
N HIS A 9 13.31 -22.38 9.81
CA HIS A 9 14.07 -22.34 11.06
C HIS A 9 14.69 -20.99 11.45
N LYS A 10 14.68 -19.95 10.61
CA LYS A 10 15.26 -18.64 10.93
C LYS A 10 14.55 -17.49 10.21
N PRO A 11 14.46 -16.28 10.80
CA PRO A 11 14.02 -15.10 10.09
C PRO A 11 14.91 -14.84 8.87
N TYR A 12 14.30 -14.59 7.71
CA TYR A 12 15.04 -14.19 6.51
C TYR A 12 15.61 -12.79 6.72
N LEU A 13 16.92 -12.61 6.45
CA LEU A 13 17.64 -11.35 6.66
C LEU A 13 17.49 -10.76 8.09
N PHE A 14 17.29 -11.60 9.12
CA PHE A 14 17.07 -11.19 10.53
C PHE A 14 15.85 -10.29 10.80
N ILE A 15 15.11 -9.89 9.75
CA ILE A 15 14.09 -8.83 9.81
C ILE A 15 12.73 -9.36 9.36
N TYR A 16 12.69 -10.38 8.49
CA TYR A 16 11.47 -10.92 7.91
C TYR A 16 11.13 -12.31 8.46
N THR A 17 9.88 -12.50 8.87
CA THR A 17 9.36 -13.82 9.24
C THR A 17 8.70 -14.46 8.02
N LEU A 18 8.75 -15.79 7.92
CA LEU A 18 8.08 -16.52 6.85
C LEU A 18 6.58 -16.20 6.83
N ASP A 19 5.94 -16.13 7.99
CA ASP A 19 4.52 -15.83 8.12
C ASP A 19 4.17 -14.44 7.57
N GLU A 20 5.04 -13.45 7.77
CA GLU A 20 4.86 -12.09 7.22
C GLU A 20 4.96 -12.09 5.70
N ILE A 21 5.94 -12.80 5.13
CA ILE A 21 6.09 -12.93 3.67
C ILE A 21 4.88 -13.66 3.08
N LEU A 22 4.46 -14.78 3.68
CA LEU A 22 3.31 -15.55 3.20
C LEU A 22 2.01 -14.75 3.30
N ALA A 23 1.81 -13.98 4.37
CA ALA A 23 0.65 -13.12 4.52
C ALA A 23 0.65 -11.97 3.51
N HIS A 24 1.82 -11.39 3.22
CA HIS A 24 2.01 -10.35 2.21
C HIS A 24 1.64 -10.86 0.80
N GLU A 25 2.23 -11.98 0.39
CA GLU A 25 1.97 -12.61 -0.93
C GLU A 25 0.53 -13.14 -1.05
N ALA A 26 -0.07 -13.62 0.04
CA ALA A 26 -1.47 -14.02 0.04
C ALA A 26 -2.41 -12.83 -0.24
N VAL A 27 -2.06 -11.63 0.24
CA VAL A 27 -2.82 -10.42 -0.08
C VAL A 27 -2.72 -10.10 -1.57
N HIS A 28 -1.51 -10.12 -2.14
CA HIS A 28 -1.30 -9.91 -3.58
C HIS A 28 -2.09 -10.91 -4.42
N SER A 29 -2.02 -12.19 -4.06
CA SER A 29 -2.73 -13.27 -4.75
C SER A 29 -4.26 -13.08 -4.76
N ILE A 30 -4.84 -12.56 -3.68
CA ILE A 30 -6.28 -12.28 -3.63
C ILE A 30 -6.63 -11.00 -4.37
N ARG A 31 -5.76 -9.99 -4.33
CA ARG A 31 -6.03 -8.64 -4.87
C ARG A 31 -5.63 -8.47 -6.33
N VAL A 32 -4.89 -9.40 -6.91
CA VAL A 32 -4.56 -9.42 -8.35
C VAL A 32 -5.83 -9.36 -9.22
N ALA A 33 -6.95 -9.87 -8.72
CA ALA A 33 -8.26 -9.83 -9.40
C ALA A 33 -8.85 -8.41 -9.55
N PHE A 34 -8.31 -7.40 -8.86
CA PHE A 34 -8.81 -6.01 -8.89
C PHE A 34 -8.06 -5.10 -9.86
N ASP A 35 -6.92 -5.52 -10.42
CA ASP A 35 -6.05 -4.70 -11.29
C ASP A 35 -5.75 -3.29 -10.71
N GLU A 36 -5.50 -3.22 -9.40
CA GLU A 36 -5.51 -1.96 -8.64
C GLU A 36 -4.37 -1.87 -7.59
N PRO A 37 -3.22 -1.29 -7.96
CA PRO A 37 -2.01 -1.35 -7.12
C PRO A 37 -1.98 -0.35 -5.96
N LYS A 38 -2.92 0.60 -5.84
CA LYS A 38 -2.72 1.75 -4.92
C LYS A 38 -2.98 1.38 -3.46
N THR A 39 -3.95 0.52 -3.19
CA THR A 39 -4.26 0.07 -1.82
C THR A 39 -3.79 -1.34 -1.51
N GLU A 40 -3.44 -2.13 -2.53
CA GLU A 40 -2.91 -3.49 -2.38
C GLU A 40 -1.70 -3.54 -1.44
N GLU A 41 -0.69 -2.73 -1.71
CA GLU A 41 0.50 -2.59 -0.84
C GLU A 41 0.14 -2.20 0.60
N ILE A 42 -0.88 -1.36 0.79
CA ILE A 42 -1.30 -0.97 2.13
C ILE A 42 -1.87 -2.17 2.88
N PHE A 43 -2.64 -3.04 2.21
CA PHE A 43 -3.18 -4.24 2.82
C PHE A 43 -2.12 -5.31 3.08
N SER A 44 -1.17 -5.48 2.16
CA SER A 44 -0.08 -6.44 2.31
C SER A 44 0.80 -6.08 3.51
N TYR A 45 1.21 -4.80 3.62
CA TYR A 45 1.98 -4.31 4.77
C TYR A 45 1.19 -4.20 6.09
N MET A 46 -0.15 -4.25 6.08
CA MET A 46 -0.93 -4.33 7.33
C MET A 46 -0.72 -5.64 8.08
N THR A 47 -0.27 -6.70 7.39
CA THR A 47 0.04 -8.01 7.97
C THR A 47 1.39 -8.06 8.68
N ALA A 48 2.25 -7.06 8.45
CA ALA A 48 3.58 -7.00 9.04
C ALA A 48 3.55 -7.05 10.58
N THR A 49 4.66 -7.44 11.19
CA THR A 49 4.80 -7.36 12.65
C THR A 49 5.17 -5.94 13.07
N ASN A 50 6.24 -5.40 12.49
CA ASN A 50 6.80 -4.09 12.80
C ASN A 50 5.93 -2.90 12.32
N VAL A 51 5.74 -1.91 13.19
CA VAL A 51 5.01 -0.66 12.90
C VAL A 51 5.71 0.18 11.83
N PHE A 52 7.04 0.23 11.83
CA PHE A 52 7.80 0.96 10.81
C PHE A 52 7.48 0.43 9.41
N ARG A 53 7.49 -0.89 9.23
CA ARG A 53 7.13 -1.55 7.97
C ARG A 53 5.67 -1.34 7.59
N LYS A 54 4.74 -1.43 8.54
CA LYS A 54 3.31 -1.08 8.32
C LYS A 54 3.13 0.34 7.79
N VAL A 55 4.06 1.24 8.10
CA VAL A 55 3.92 2.67 7.83
C VAL A 55 4.67 3.08 6.57
N LEU A 56 5.90 2.62 6.39
CA LEU A 56 6.80 3.07 5.33
C LEU A 56 7.05 2.01 4.25
N GLY A 57 6.69 0.74 4.49
CA GLY A 57 6.77 -0.30 3.48
C GLY A 57 6.07 0.07 2.16
N PRO A 58 4.83 0.60 2.19
CA PRO A 58 4.09 0.93 0.96
C PRO A 58 4.53 2.22 0.24
N ILE A 59 5.73 2.76 0.51
CA ILE A 59 6.22 4.01 -0.14
C ILE A 59 6.44 3.77 -1.64
N ILE A 60 7.14 2.69 -1.94
CA ILE A 60 7.50 2.26 -3.28
C ILE A 60 6.33 1.45 -3.84
N ARG A 61 5.91 1.75 -5.08
CA ARG A 61 4.76 1.08 -5.71
C ARG A 61 5.09 0.33 -6.98
N SER A 62 6.24 0.63 -7.58
CA SER A 62 6.61 0.10 -8.87
C SER A 62 8.11 -0.09 -8.93
N GLU A 63 8.51 -1.14 -9.61
CA GLU A 63 9.91 -1.42 -9.96
C GLU A 63 10.56 -0.22 -10.64
N LYS A 64 9.83 0.54 -11.46
CA LYS A 64 10.33 1.76 -12.11
C LYS A 64 10.77 2.83 -11.11
N GLU A 65 10.07 2.97 -9.99
CA GLU A 65 10.45 3.91 -8.92
C GLU A 65 11.74 3.47 -8.23
N VAL A 66 11.94 2.16 -8.09
CA VAL A 66 13.16 1.57 -7.53
C VAL A 66 14.34 1.82 -8.45
N PHE A 67 14.21 1.53 -9.74
CA PHE A 67 15.26 1.79 -10.73
C PHE A 67 15.61 3.28 -10.83
N LEU A 68 14.60 4.16 -10.83
CA LEU A 68 14.81 5.60 -10.84
C LEU A 68 15.55 6.07 -9.58
N PHE A 69 15.16 5.58 -8.41
CA PHE A 69 15.82 5.88 -7.14
C PHE A 69 17.29 5.45 -7.14
N PHE A 70 17.57 4.21 -7.51
CA PHE A 70 18.95 3.71 -7.58
C PHE A 70 19.77 4.41 -8.66
N GLY A 71 19.18 4.74 -9.81
CA GLY A 71 19.85 5.50 -10.86
C GLY A 71 20.28 6.89 -10.38
N LEU A 72 19.40 7.62 -9.68
CA LEU A 72 19.72 8.94 -9.13
C LEU A 72 20.73 8.86 -7.97
N MET A 73 20.61 7.86 -7.10
CA MET A 73 21.60 7.59 -6.05
C MET A 73 22.98 7.25 -6.65
N GLY A 74 23.01 6.45 -7.72
CA GLY A 74 24.23 6.14 -8.47
C GLY A 74 24.86 7.42 -9.03
N GLY A 75 24.08 8.26 -9.71
CA GLY A 75 24.53 9.56 -10.22
C GLY A 75 25.04 10.50 -9.13
N TYR A 76 24.41 10.50 -7.96
CA TYR A 76 24.87 11.23 -6.78
C TYR A 76 26.25 10.76 -6.33
N PHE A 77 26.46 9.45 -6.18
CA PHE A 77 27.75 8.92 -5.72
C PHE A 77 28.86 9.08 -6.76
N THR A 78 28.57 8.84 -8.05
CA THR A 78 29.58 9.00 -9.10
C THR A 78 30.03 10.44 -9.23
N SER A 79 29.11 11.40 -9.16
CA SER A 79 29.47 12.83 -9.16
C SER A 79 30.28 13.23 -7.93
N GLN A 80 30.03 12.66 -6.75
CA GLN A 80 30.89 12.89 -5.58
C GLN A 80 32.31 12.34 -5.77
N ILE A 81 32.44 11.11 -6.27
CA ILE A 81 33.75 10.51 -6.54
C ILE A 81 34.50 11.35 -7.58
N SER A 82 33.84 11.75 -8.66
CA SER A 82 34.42 12.63 -9.69
C SER A 82 34.85 13.98 -9.14
N TRP A 83 34.08 14.57 -8.21
CA TRP A 83 34.47 15.81 -7.55
C TRP A 83 35.76 15.64 -6.73
N VAL A 84 35.85 14.57 -5.94
CA VAL A 84 37.05 14.27 -5.12
C VAL A 84 38.28 14.04 -6.00
N LEU A 85 38.13 13.35 -7.13
CA LEU A 85 39.25 13.02 -8.02
C LEU A 85 39.73 14.19 -8.89
N SER A 86 38.81 14.99 -9.43
CA SER A 86 39.14 16.06 -10.39
C SER A 86 39.23 17.44 -9.76
N ASN A 87 38.73 17.61 -8.53
CA ASN A 87 38.59 18.88 -7.81
C ASN A 87 37.82 19.98 -8.58
N LEU A 88 37.05 19.59 -9.60
CA LEU A 88 36.22 20.53 -10.39
C LEU A 88 34.90 20.81 -9.68
N LYS A 89 34.63 22.08 -9.38
CA LYS A 89 33.39 22.53 -8.71
C LYS A 89 32.10 22.11 -9.45
N LEU A 90 32.17 21.90 -10.78
CA LEU A 90 31.04 21.43 -11.57
C LEU A 90 30.43 20.13 -11.01
N PHE A 91 31.26 19.16 -10.63
CA PHE A 91 30.78 17.88 -10.10
C PHE A 91 30.11 18.02 -8.74
N SER A 92 30.52 18.99 -7.93
CA SER A 92 29.83 19.31 -6.67
C SER A 92 28.41 19.82 -6.92
N TYR A 93 28.21 20.70 -7.90
CA TYR A 93 26.86 21.19 -8.24
C TYR A 93 25.98 20.08 -8.82
N VAL A 94 26.55 19.23 -9.67
CA VAL A 94 25.85 18.06 -10.22
C VAL A 94 25.41 17.10 -9.11
N SER A 95 26.29 16.83 -8.13
CA SER A 95 25.96 16.02 -6.95
C SER A 95 24.81 16.62 -6.15
N MET A 96 24.82 17.93 -5.89
CA MET A 96 23.71 18.60 -5.22
C MET A 96 22.38 18.45 -5.96
N LEU A 97 22.38 18.55 -7.30
CA LEU A 97 21.19 18.35 -8.11
C LEU A 97 20.64 16.93 -8.00
N PHE A 98 21.49 15.90 -8.11
CA PHE A 98 21.07 14.51 -7.92
C PHE A 98 20.52 14.29 -6.50
N GLY A 99 21.18 14.83 -5.48
CA GLY A 99 20.71 14.76 -4.09
C GLY A 99 19.32 15.39 -3.90
N PHE A 100 19.08 16.55 -4.53
CA PHE A 100 17.78 17.20 -4.53
C PHE A 100 16.71 16.32 -5.19
N PHE A 101 16.99 15.71 -6.34
CA PHE A 101 16.04 14.81 -7.00
C PHE A 101 15.73 13.56 -6.17
N VAL A 102 16.73 12.96 -5.52
CA VAL A 102 16.53 11.82 -4.61
C VAL A 102 15.59 12.20 -3.46
N LEU A 103 15.86 13.33 -2.79
CA LEU A 103 15.02 13.82 -1.70
C LEU A 103 13.60 14.14 -2.18
N SER A 104 13.46 14.74 -3.36
CA SER A 104 12.17 15.03 -3.99
C SER A 104 11.36 13.76 -4.25
N LEU A 105 11.99 12.68 -4.73
CA LEU A 105 11.29 11.40 -4.93
C LEU A 105 10.82 10.76 -3.63
N ILE A 106 11.66 10.75 -2.60
CA ILE A 106 11.28 10.20 -1.29
C ILE A 106 10.11 11.00 -0.70
N THR A 107 10.20 12.33 -0.72
CA THR A 107 9.15 13.21 -0.19
C THR A 107 7.85 13.05 -0.96
N PHE A 108 7.89 12.98 -2.29
CA PHE A 108 6.73 12.67 -3.13
C PHE A 108 6.09 11.32 -2.76
N GLY A 109 6.91 10.27 -2.61
CA GLY A 109 6.45 8.94 -2.20
C GLY A 109 5.74 8.96 -0.83
N LEU A 110 6.31 9.66 0.15
CA LEU A 110 5.75 9.83 1.50
C LEU A 110 4.42 10.59 1.48
N ILE A 111 4.35 11.72 0.76
CA ILE A 111 3.14 12.53 0.62
C ILE A 111 2.02 11.70 -0.01
N ARG A 112 2.32 11.01 -1.12
CA ARG A 112 1.38 10.13 -1.81
C ARG A 112 0.85 9.03 -0.88
N LEU A 113 1.75 8.37 -0.14
CA LEU A 113 1.40 7.33 0.81
C LEU A 113 0.47 7.88 1.91
N PHE A 114 0.78 9.04 2.46
CA PHE A 114 -0.04 9.71 3.46
C PHE A 114 -1.48 9.93 2.98
N PHE A 115 -1.66 10.43 1.75
CA PHE A 115 -2.99 10.67 1.19
C PHE A 115 -3.80 9.39 0.99
N VAL A 116 -3.19 8.34 0.42
CA VAL A 116 -3.90 7.08 0.18
C VAL A 116 -4.25 6.40 1.51
N ARG A 117 -3.33 6.38 2.47
CA ARG A 117 -3.59 5.83 3.79
C ARG A 117 -4.67 6.60 4.54
N ARG A 118 -4.73 7.93 4.38
CA ARG A 118 -5.81 8.75 4.94
C ARG A 118 -7.16 8.35 4.35
N LYS A 119 -7.26 8.07 3.04
CA LYS A 119 -8.50 7.58 2.40
C LYS A 119 -8.90 6.21 2.95
N VAL A 120 -7.98 5.24 2.97
CA VAL A 120 -8.23 3.89 3.53
C VAL A 120 -8.69 3.97 4.99
N LYS A 121 -8.02 4.79 5.82
CA LYS A 121 -8.38 4.99 7.23
C LYS A 121 -9.76 5.64 7.39
N LYS A 122 -10.10 6.63 6.57
CA LYS A 122 -11.43 7.25 6.56
C LYS A 122 -12.51 6.22 6.23
N THR A 123 -12.32 5.43 5.17
CA THR A 123 -13.27 4.39 4.74
C THR A 123 -13.41 3.32 5.82
N SER A 124 -12.30 2.83 6.38
CA SER A 124 -12.30 1.89 7.50
C SER A 124 -13.11 2.40 8.70
N LYS A 125 -12.92 3.67 9.10
CA LYS A 125 -13.69 4.28 10.20
C LYS A 125 -15.19 4.34 9.89
N LYS A 126 -15.59 4.65 8.65
CA LYS A 126 -17.01 4.69 8.25
C LYS A 126 -17.63 3.29 8.27
N LEU A 127 -16.94 2.30 7.71
CA LEU A 127 -17.38 0.91 7.75
C LEU A 127 -17.48 0.41 9.20
N PHE A 128 -16.54 0.76 10.06
CA PHE A 128 -16.61 0.42 11.49
C PHE A 128 -17.85 1.01 12.16
N LYS A 129 -18.23 2.25 11.84
CA LYS A 129 -19.49 2.85 12.34
C LYS A 129 -20.74 2.13 11.86
N ILE A 130 -20.70 1.52 10.67
CA ILE A 130 -21.83 0.74 10.12
C ILE A 130 -21.93 -0.62 10.83
N PHE A 131 -20.81 -1.34 10.94
CA PHE A 131 -20.81 -2.73 11.43
C PHE A 131 -20.67 -2.88 12.94
N LYS A 132 -20.15 -1.86 13.64
CA LYS A 132 -19.69 -1.90 15.04
C LYS A 132 -18.70 -3.04 15.36
N CYS A 133 -18.18 -3.72 14.34
CA CYS A 133 -17.29 -4.87 14.46
C CYS A 133 -16.06 -4.68 13.57
N LYS A 134 -14.86 -4.71 14.18
CA LYS A 134 -13.58 -4.51 13.50
C LYS A 134 -13.30 -5.59 12.45
N LYS A 135 -13.66 -6.85 12.75
CA LYS A 135 -13.46 -8.00 11.84
C LYS A 135 -14.31 -7.84 10.57
N LYS A 136 -15.62 -7.57 10.71
CA LYS A 136 -16.53 -7.33 9.58
C LYS A 136 -16.09 -6.12 8.75
N SER A 137 -15.76 -5.00 9.41
CA SER A 137 -15.31 -3.79 8.72
C SER A 137 -14.04 -3.99 7.91
N ARG A 138 -13.04 -4.71 8.44
CA ARG A 138 -11.81 -5.04 7.70
C ARG A 138 -12.08 -5.99 6.55
N ALA A 139 -12.92 -7.01 6.76
CA ALA A 139 -13.27 -7.98 5.73
C ALA A 139 -14.00 -7.32 4.55
N VAL A 140 -14.87 -6.35 4.80
CA VAL A 140 -15.50 -5.56 3.73
C VAL A 140 -14.48 -4.66 3.06
N LEU A 141 -13.71 -3.89 3.84
CA LEU A 141 -12.69 -2.98 3.31
C LEU A 141 -11.69 -3.67 2.37
N PHE A 142 -11.26 -4.88 2.73
CA PHE A 142 -10.31 -5.68 1.93
C PHE A 142 -10.87 -6.12 0.59
N ARG A 143 -12.20 -6.30 0.49
CA ARG A 143 -12.90 -6.70 -0.74
C ARG A 143 -13.36 -5.52 -1.59
N LEU A 144 -13.13 -4.28 -1.15
CA LEU A 144 -13.43 -3.10 -1.95
C LEU A 144 -12.30 -2.81 -2.94
N THR A 145 -12.68 -2.23 -4.08
CA THR A 145 -11.76 -1.68 -5.08
C THR A 145 -11.16 -0.35 -4.60
N ASP A 146 -10.03 0.07 -5.17
CA ASP A 146 -9.42 1.38 -4.97
C ASP A 146 -10.42 2.50 -5.24
N LYS A 147 -11.19 2.38 -6.34
CA LYS A 147 -12.25 3.33 -6.70
C LYS A 147 -13.30 3.43 -5.61
N GLU A 148 -13.83 2.30 -5.15
CA GLU A 148 -14.82 2.25 -4.07
C GLU A 148 -14.27 2.77 -2.75
N ILE A 149 -13.04 2.41 -2.39
CA ILE A 149 -12.39 2.92 -1.18
C ILE A 149 -12.30 4.44 -1.25
N PHE A 150 -11.95 5.00 -2.40
CA PHE A 150 -11.81 6.45 -2.58
C PHE A 150 -13.16 7.16 -2.61
N GLU A 151 -14.17 6.58 -3.24
CA GLU A 151 -15.55 7.10 -3.23
C GLU A 151 -16.15 7.06 -1.83
N PHE A 152 -16.06 5.93 -1.14
CA PHE A 152 -16.56 5.77 0.23
C PHE A 152 -15.83 6.70 1.21
N SER A 153 -14.56 7.04 0.93
CA SER A 153 -13.82 8.02 1.73
C SER A 153 -14.45 9.42 1.69
N LYS A 154 -15.21 9.74 0.62
CA LYS A 154 -15.94 10.99 0.43
C LYS A 154 -17.42 10.90 0.85
N MET A 155 -18.08 9.77 0.64
CA MET A 155 -19.52 9.60 0.91
C MET A 155 -19.90 9.59 2.40
N LYS A 156 -21.14 9.96 2.73
CA LYS A 156 -21.69 9.75 4.10
C LYS A 156 -21.99 8.26 4.34
N LYS A 157 -22.10 7.86 5.60
CA LYS A 157 -22.32 6.46 6.02
C LYS A 157 -23.61 5.86 5.40
N ASP A 158 -24.66 6.66 5.29
CA ASP A 158 -25.97 6.20 4.83
C ASP A 158 -25.92 5.94 3.31
N LYS A 159 -25.32 6.87 2.55
CA LYS A 159 -25.03 6.69 1.11
C LYS A 159 -24.18 5.46 0.79
N ILE A 160 -23.32 5.00 1.71
CA ILE A 160 -22.55 3.76 1.51
C ILE A 160 -23.47 2.54 1.53
N LYS A 161 -24.49 2.54 2.40
CA LYS A 161 -25.49 1.46 2.44
C LYS A 161 -26.30 1.45 1.16
N ASP A 162 -26.75 2.63 0.73
CA ASP A 162 -27.55 2.79 -0.50
C ASP A 162 -26.76 2.33 -1.73
N PHE A 163 -25.50 2.76 -1.85
CA PHE A 163 -24.61 2.34 -2.93
C PHE A 163 -24.47 0.81 -3.02
N ILE A 164 -24.27 0.14 -1.87
CA ILE A 164 -24.11 -1.32 -1.84
C ILE A 164 -25.44 -2.03 -2.16
N PHE A 165 -26.57 -1.47 -1.71
CA PHE A 165 -27.89 -2.00 -2.02
C PHE A 165 -28.24 -1.89 -3.51
N GLU A 166 -27.95 -0.77 -4.15
CA GLU A 166 -28.17 -0.54 -5.58
C GLU A 166 -27.20 -1.35 -6.45
N SER A 167 -25.94 -1.45 -6.02
CA SER A 167 -24.89 -2.09 -6.81
C SER A 167 -24.86 -3.61 -6.68
N LYS A 168 -25.71 -4.20 -5.82
CA LYS A 168 -25.79 -5.66 -5.64
C LYS A 168 -26.18 -6.40 -6.92
N GLU A 169 -26.98 -5.78 -7.78
CA GLU A 169 -27.41 -6.40 -9.05
C GLU A 169 -26.39 -6.18 -10.17
N LYS A 170 -25.49 -5.19 -10.02
CA LYS A 170 -24.49 -4.82 -11.03
C LYS A 170 -23.18 -5.59 -10.91
N SER A 171 -22.86 -6.12 -9.73
CA SER A 171 -21.60 -6.82 -9.47
C SER A 171 -21.79 -8.00 -8.53
N LEU A 172 -21.36 -9.19 -8.96
CA LEU A 172 -21.36 -10.41 -8.14
C LEU A 172 -20.60 -10.22 -6.82
N ARG A 173 -19.48 -9.50 -6.85
CA ARG A 173 -18.70 -9.19 -5.64
C ARG A 173 -19.49 -8.34 -4.65
N LEU A 174 -20.14 -7.28 -5.13
CA LEU A 174 -20.95 -6.41 -4.27
C LEU A 174 -22.19 -7.15 -3.77
N ARG A 175 -22.78 -8.02 -4.58
CA ARG A 175 -23.84 -8.95 -4.14
C ARG A 175 -23.39 -9.82 -2.98
N LEU A 176 -22.20 -10.41 -3.10
CA LEU A 176 -21.63 -11.27 -2.05
C LEU A 176 -21.34 -10.48 -0.77
N ILE A 177 -20.81 -9.26 -0.90
CA ILE A 177 -20.60 -8.35 0.25
C ILE A 177 -21.94 -8.01 0.90
N TYR A 178 -22.97 -7.69 0.11
CA TYR A 178 -24.30 -7.37 0.61
C TYR A 178 -24.90 -8.55 1.39
N LEU A 179 -24.93 -9.74 0.79
CA LEU A 179 -25.50 -10.94 1.40
C LEU A 179 -24.74 -11.37 2.66
N SER A 180 -23.41 -11.27 2.65
CA SER A 180 -22.57 -11.74 3.77
C SER A 180 -22.53 -10.77 4.95
N TYR A 181 -22.69 -9.47 4.69
CA TYR A 181 -22.42 -8.44 5.71
C TYR A 181 -23.58 -7.48 5.95
N PHE A 182 -24.29 -7.03 4.91
CA PHE A 182 -25.30 -5.97 5.02
C PHE A 182 -26.73 -6.49 5.21
N LYS A 183 -27.04 -7.72 4.75
CA LYS A 183 -28.38 -8.31 4.90
C LYS A 183 -28.87 -8.28 6.35
N ASN A 184 -27.99 -8.59 7.30
CA ASN A 184 -28.33 -8.68 8.73
C ASN A 184 -28.25 -7.33 9.47
N ILE A 185 -28.02 -6.22 8.76
CA ILE A 185 -27.92 -4.86 9.37
C ILE A 185 -29.15 -4.01 9.02
N ASN A 186 -29.86 -4.40 7.95
CA ASN A 186 -31.09 -3.76 7.51
C ASN A 186 -32.34 -4.53 7.99
N MET A 187 -32.17 -5.59 8.78
CA MET A 187 -33.18 -6.12 9.71
C MET A 187 -32.90 -5.49 11.08
#